data_AF-A0AAU9MTL0-F1
#
_entry.id   AF-A0AAU9MTL0-F1
#
_cell.length_a   1.000
_cell.length_b   1.000
_cell.length_c   1.000
_cell.angle_alpha   90.00
_cell.angle_beta   90.00
_cell.angle_gamma   90.00
#
_symmetry.space_group_name_H-M   'P 1'
#
loop_
_entity.id
_entity.type
_entity.pdbx_description
1 polymer ?
#
loop_
_entity_poly.entity_id
_entity_poly.type
_entity_poly.pdbx_seq_one_letter_code
_entity_poly.pdbx_strand_id
1 'polypeptide(L)'
;MLKEGHILYRLERERYIFEKKTRPSYVDTYYTGIRGIGISIGKLDLYVAAAGINPQRVLPIMIDIGTNNQALLKDPLYLGLQHRLDGEEYIAVIDEFMEAVFTRWPHVIVQW
;
A
#
# COMPACT_ATOMS: atom_id res chain seq x y z
N MET A 1 4.56 18.37 -16.66
CA MET A 1 5.04 17.09 -16.10
C MET A 1 4.12 16.47 -15.05
N LEU A 2 3.13 17.18 -14.49
CA LEU A 2 2.12 16.68 -13.52
C LEU A 2 1.20 15.53 -14.01
N LYS A 3 1.30 15.08 -15.27
CA LYS A 3 0.30 14.18 -15.89
C LYS A 3 0.65 12.69 -15.82
N GLU A 4 1.93 12.31 -15.80
CA GLU A 4 2.31 10.91 -16.04
C GLU A 4 2.06 9.98 -14.83
N GLY A 5 2.37 10.44 -13.61
CA GLY A 5 2.14 9.65 -12.39
C GLY A 5 0.66 9.36 -12.10
N HIS A 6 -0.20 10.35 -12.33
CA HIS A 6 -1.66 10.18 -12.20
C HIS A 6 -2.25 9.23 -13.26
N ILE A 7 -1.69 9.22 -14.47
CA ILE A 7 -2.14 8.32 -15.55
C ILE A 7 -1.77 6.87 -15.22
N LEU A 8 -0.54 6.63 -14.77
CA LEU A 8 -0.08 5.29 -14.39
C LEU A 8 -0.90 4.73 -13.21
N TYR A 9 -1.13 5.53 -12.17
CA TYR A 9 -2.01 5.13 -11.07
C TYR A 9 -3.42 4.76 -11.56
N ARG A 10 -4.00 5.57 -12.46
CA ARG A 10 -5.35 5.33 -12.97
C ARG A 10 -5.44 4.03 -13.78
N LEU A 11 -4.41 3.69 -14.56
CA LEU A 11 -4.33 2.42 -15.28
C LEU A 11 -4.16 1.22 -14.32
N GLU A 12 -3.31 1.35 -13.30
CA GLU A 12 -3.12 0.31 -12.29
C GLU A 12 -4.39 0.09 -11.45
N ARG A 13 -5.13 1.15 -11.13
CA ARG A 13 -6.43 1.11 -10.45
C ARG A 13 -7.45 0.30 -11.24
N GLU A 14 -7.60 0.55 -12.54
CA GLU A 14 -8.52 -0.22 -13.38
C GLU A 14 -8.13 -1.71 -13.47
N ARG A 15 -6.84 -1.99 -13.56
CA ARG A 15 -6.31 -3.36 -13.53
C ARG A 15 -6.58 -4.05 -12.18
N TYR A 16 -6.38 -3.36 -11.06
CA TYR A 16 -6.66 -3.89 -9.72
C TYR A 16 -8.15 -4.25 -9.57
N ILE A 17 -9.05 -3.35 -9.99
CA ILE A 17 -10.51 -3.58 -9.93
C ILE A 17 -10.90 -4.81 -10.76
N PHE A 18 -10.27 -4.99 -11.93
CA PHE A 18 -10.48 -6.17 -12.78
C PHE A 18 -9.96 -7.47 -12.13
N GLU A 19 -8.77 -7.42 -11.52
CA GLU A 19 -8.11 -8.59 -10.92
C GLU A 19 -8.77 -9.04 -9.60
N LYS A 20 -9.24 -8.11 -8.76
CA LYS A 20 -9.98 -8.42 -7.52
C LYS A 20 -11.34 -9.06 -7.79
N LYS A 21 -12.00 -8.77 -8.92
CA LYS A 21 -13.24 -9.47 -9.33
C LYS A 21 -13.03 -10.95 -9.62
N THR A 22 -11.80 -11.39 -9.90
CA THR A 22 -11.50 -12.73 -10.39
C THR A 22 -10.70 -13.59 -9.40
N ARG A 23 -10.21 -13.03 -8.28
CA ARG A 23 -9.40 -13.76 -7.29
C ARG A 23 -10.20 -14.24 -6.07
N PRO A 24 -10.05 -15.51 -5.64
CA PRO A 24 -10.66 -16.01 -4.40
C PRO A 24 -10.10 -15.34 -3.15
N SER A 25 -10.92 -15.18 -2.11
CA SER A 25 -10.58 -14.55 -0.82
C SER A 25 -9.58 -15.33 0.05
N TYR A 26 -9.21 -16.56 -0.32
CA TYR A 26 -8.38 -17.44 0.51
C TYR A 26 -6.88 -17.08 0.56
N VAL A 27 -6.42 -16.13 -0.27
CA VAL A 27 -5.05 -15.61 -0.20
C VAL A 27 -4.80 -14.73 1.03
N ASP A 28 -5.86 -14.38 1.78
CA ASP A 28 -5.77 -13.37 2.83
C ASP A 28 -5.00 -13.81 4.09
N THR A 29 -4.83 -15.11 4.29
CA THR A 29 -4.13 -15.68 5.45
C THR A 29 -2.62 -15.41 5.44
N TYR A 30 -2.04 -15.09 4.27
CA TYR A 30 -0.61 -14.79 4.12
C TYR A 30 -0.26 -13.33 4.41
N TYR A 31 -1.26 -12.44 4.53
CA TYR A 31 -1.00 -11.03 4.84
C TYR A 31 -0.83 -10.81 6.34
N THR A 32 0.16 -9.98 6.66
CA THR A 32 0.61 -9.70 8.03
C THR A 32 -0.05 -8.46 8.64
N GLY A 33 -1.05 -7.87 7.97
CA GLY A 33 -1.70 -6.64 8.41
C GLY A 33 -0.67 -5.50 8.57
N ILE A 34 -0.82 -4.68 9.61
CA ILE A 34 0.10 -3.56 9.90
C ILE A 34 1.58 -3.99 10.05
N ARG A 35 1.84 -5.26 10.39
CA ARG A 35 3.21 -5.79 10.51
C ARG A 35 3.93 -5.88 9.16
N GLY A 36 3.24 -5.68 8.04
CA GLY A 36 3.80 -5.65 6.69
C GLY A 36 4.75 -4.49 6.40
N ILE A 37 4.79 -3.45 7.24
CA ILE A 37 5.65 -2.27 7.05
C ILE A 37 7.15 -2.61 6.88
N GLY A 38 7.61 -3.70 7.47
CA GLY A 38 9.00 -4.17 7.33
C GLY A 38 9.42 -4.46 5.89
N ILE A 39 8.48 -4.84 5.02
CA ILE A 39 8.76 -5.07 3.60
C ILE A 39 9.08 -3.75 2.90
N SER A 40 8.30 -2.70 3.16
CA SER A 40 8.53 -1.37 2.61
C SER A 40 9.87 -0.80 3.09
N ILE A 41 10.19 -0.96 4.38
CA ILE A 41 11.48 -0.55 4.95
C ILE A 41 12.62 -1.28 4.24
N GLY A 42 12.58 -2.62 4.15
CA GLY A 42 13.64 -3.40 3.53
C GLY A 42 13.85 -3.10 2.03
N LYS A 43 12.77 -2.81 1.28
CA LYS A 43 12.88 -2.35 -0.11
C LYS A 43 13.61 -1.00 -0.20
N LEU A 44 13.26 -0.05 0.67
CA LEU A 44 13.92 1.26 0.68
C LEU A 44 15.37 1.16 1.13
N ASP A 45 15.69 0.29 2.09
CA ASP A 45 17.07 0.01 2.49
C ASP A 45 17.90 -0.46 1.30
N LEU A 46 17.34 -1.30 0.42
CA LEU A 46 18.00 -1.71 -0.82
C LEU A 46 18.22 -0.53 -1.78
N TYR A 47 17.24 0.37 -1.93
CA TYR A 47 17.42 1.57 -2.76
C TYR A 47 18.49 2.51 -2.22
N VAL A 48 18.56 2.66 -0.90
CA VAL A 48 19.61 3.47 -0.27
C VAL A 48 20.97 2.79 -0.44
N ALA A 49 21.08 1.52 -0.05
CA ALA A 49 22.36 0.81 -0.01
C ALA A 49 22.90 0.43 -1.39
N ALA A 50 22.05 -0.04 -2.31
CA ALA A 50 22.47 -0.55 -3.61
C ALA A 50 22.35 0.49 -4.74
N ALA A 51 21.36 1.39 -4.68
CA ALA A 51 21.14 2.40 -5.72
C ALA A 51 21.61 3.81 -5.32
N GLY A 52 22.10 4.00 -4.08
CA GLY A 52 22.64 5.27 -3.60
C GLY A 52 21.59 6.36 -3.42
N ILE A 53 20.30 6.01 -3.28
CA ILE A 53 19.25 6.99 -3.01
C ILE A 53 19.49 7.60 -1.62
N ASN A 54 19.40 8.93 -1.53
CA ASN A 54 19.54 9.62 -0.24
C ASN A 54 18.44 9.14 0.74
N PRO A 55 18.78 8.64 1.94
CA PRO A 55 17.81 8.14 2.91
C PRO A 55 16.81 9.20 3.40
N GLN A 56 17.15 10.50 3.30
CA GLN A 56 16.22 11.60 3.61
C GLN A 56 15.18 11.84 2.52
N ARG A 57 15.26 11.14 1.38
CA ARG A 57 14.36 11.26 0.23
C ARG A 57 13.49 10.03 -0.01
N VAL A 58 13.50 9.07 0.92
CA VAL A 58 12.64 7.89 0.88
C VAL A 58 11.68 7.90 2.07
N LEU A 59 10.48 7.36 1.88
CA LEU A 59 9.46 7.31 2.92
C LEU A 59 8.74 5.95 2.88
N PRO A 60 8.95 5.06 3.86
CA PRO A 60 8.19 3.83 3.96
C PRO A 60 6.77 4.15 4.42
N ILE A 61 5.78 3.60 3.72
CA ILE A 61 4.37 3.80 4.03
C ILE A 61 3.70 2.43 4.15
N MET A 62 2.84 2.30 5.17
CA MET A 62 1.93 1.17 5.34
C MET A 62 0.52 1.77 5.49
N ILE A 63 -0.36 1.45 4.55
CA ILE A 63 -1.77 1.82 4.64
C ILE A 63 -2.48 0.64 5.32
N ASP A 64 -2.72 0.76 6.61
CA ASP A 64 -3.50 -0.25 7.33
C ASP A 64 -4.98 -0.10 6.98
N ILE A 65 -5.45 -1.01 6.15
CA ILE A 65 -6.86 -1.14 5.75
C ILE A 65 -7.55 -2.29 6.48
N GLY A 66 -6.92 -2.85 7.51
CA GLY A 66 -7.36 -4.04 8.22
C GLY A 66 -6.90 -5.35 7.60
N THR A 67 -7.20 -6.45 8.30
CA THR A 67 -6.77 -7.80 7.92
C THR A 67 -7.89 -8.81 8.11
N ASN A 68 -7.97 -9.80 7.21
CA ASN A 68 -8.85 -10.96 7.37
C ASN A 68 -8.15 -12.12 8.10
N ASN A 69 -6.89 -11.95 8.50
CA ASN A 69 -6.08 -12.97 9.13
C ASN A 69 -6.54 -13.23 10.57
N GLN A 70 -7.28 -14.32 10.76
CA GLN A 70 -7.85 -14.72 12.05
C GLN A 70 -6.80 -14.96 13.14
N ALA A 71 -5.57 -15.34 12.79
CA ALA A 71 -4.50 -15.50 13.78
C ALA A 71 -4.09 -14.15 14.37
N LEU A 72 -4.00 -13.11 13.54
CA LEU A 72 -3.70 -11.75 13.98
C LEU A 72 -4.86 -11.13 14.76
N LEU A 73 -6.10 -11.35 14.31
CA LEU A 73 -7.28 -10.82 15.01
C LEU A 73 -7.48 -11.42 16.41
N LYS A 74 -6.96 -12.62 16.64
CA LYS A 74 -6.99 -13.30 17.95
C LYS A 74 -5.78 -12.96 18.82
N ASP A 75 -4.75 -12.31 18.27
CA ASP A 75 -3.56 -11.92 19.02
C ASP A 75 -3.87 -10.65 19.83
N PRO A 76 -3.85 -10.71 21.18
CA PRO A 76 -4.11 -9.53 22.03
C PRO A 76 -3.06 -8.42 21.87
N LEU A 77 -1.92 -8.72 21.23
CA LEU A 77 -0.86 -7.77 20.92
C LEU A 77 -0.92 -7.25 19.48
N TYR A 78 -1.97 -7.56 18.73
CA TYR A 78 -2.16 -7.01 17.39
C TYR A 78 -2.59 -5.55 17.47
N LEU A 79 -1.79 -4.67 16.89
CA LEU A 79 -1.98 -3.22 16.92
C LEU A 79 -2.74 -2.68 15.70
N GLY A 80 -2.99 -3.52 14.69
CA GLY A 80 -3.60 -3.09 13.45
C GLY A 80 -5.12 -3.11 13.49
N LEU A 81 -5.73 -2.62 12.42
CA LEU A 81 -7.19 -2.60 12.26
C LEU A 81 -7.75 -4.03 12.19
N GLN A 82 -8.84 -4.24 12.92
CA GLN A 82 -9.51 -5.55 12.99
C GLN A 82 -10.56 -5.77 11.90
N HIS A 83 -11.07 -4.69 11.32
CA HIS A 83 -12.04 -4.73 10.23
C HIS A 83 -11.37 -4.33 8.92
N ARG A 84 -11.46 -5.20 7.91
CA ARG A 84 -10.87 -4.94 6.61
C ARG A 84 -11.82 -4.15 5.71
N LEU A 85 -11.33 -3.05 5.15
CA LEU A 85 -12.01 -2.35 4.07
C LEU A 85 -11.85 -3.11 2.75
N ASP A 86 -12.94 -3.20 1.98
CA ASP A 86 -12.97 -3.82 0.66
C ASP A 86 -13.75 -2.94 -0.33
N GLY A 87 -13.65 -3.28 -1.62
CA GLY A 87 -14.45 -2.63 -2.67
C GLY A 87 -14.21 -1.12 -2.77
N GLU A 88 -15.28 -0.34 -2.82
CA GLU A 88 -15.22 1.11 -3.05
C GLU A 88 -14.58 1.87 -1.87
N GLU A 89 -14.79 1.43 -0.63
CA GLU A 89 -14.21 2.08 0.55
C GLU A 89 -12.69 1.95 0.56
N TYR A 90 -12.18 0.77 0.20
CA TYR A 90 -10.74 0.57 0.02
C TYR A 90 -10.18 1.51 -1.06
N ILE A 91 -10.84 1.55 -2.22
CA ILE A 91 -10.41 2.39 -3.34
C ILE A 91 -10.43 3.87 -2.97
N ALA A 92 -11.44 4.33 -2.21
CA ALA A 92 -11.54 5.72 -1.77
C ALA A 92 -10.35 6.14 -0.91
N VAL A 93 -9.91 5.29 0.03
CA VAL A 93 -8.72 5.55 0.86
C VAL A 93 -7.45 5.66 0.02
N ILE A 94 -7.28 4.77 -0.97
CA ILE A 94 -6.11 4.81 -1.85
C ILE A 94 -6.15 6.05 -2.77
N ASP A 95 -7.32 6.40 -3.30
CA ASP A 95 -7.53 7.60 -4.12
C ASP A 95 -7.17 8.88 -3.33
N GLU A 96 -7.66 9.00 -2.09
CA GLU A 96 -7.34 10.13 -1.18
C GLU A 96 -5.83 10.20 -0.90
N PHE A 97 -5.22 9.06 -0.57
CA PHE A 97 -3.79 8.99 -0.30
C PHE A 97 -2.96 9.46 -1.50
N MET A 98 -3.28 8.98 -2.70
CA MET A 98 -2.56 9.33 -3.92
C MET A 98 -2.71 10.81 -4.27
N GLU A 99 -3.90 11.38 -4.08
CA GLU A 99 -4.14 12.81 -4.26
C GLU A 99 -3.29 13.65 -3.28
N ALA A 100 -3.26 13.27 -2.00
CA ALA A 100 -2.47 13.97 -0.99
C ALA A 100 -0.95 13.90 -1.28
N VAL A 101 -0.46 12.72 -1.68
CA VAL A 101 0.96 12.48 -1.99
C VAL A 101 1.41 13.31 -3.18
N PHE A 102 0.67 13.32 -4.29
CA PHE A 102 1.07 14.08 -5.47
C PHE A 102 0.85 15.59 -5.30
N THR A 103 -0.11 16.00 -4.46
CA THR A 103 -0.25 17.40 -4.06
C THR A 103 0.96 17.88 -3.27
N ARG A 104 1.46 17.05 -2.33
CA ARG A 104 2.61 17.40 -1.49
C ARG A 104 3.94 17.27 -2.22
N TRP A 105 4.12 16.23 -3.03
CA TRP A 105 5.33 15.91 -3.77
C TRP A 105 4.99 15.56 -5.23
N PRO A 106 4.90 16.56 -6.11
CA PRO A 106 4.42 16.38 -7.50
C PRO A 106 5.28 15.47 -8.39
N HIS A 107 6.51 15.17 -7.98
CA HIS A 107 7.47 14.37 -8.74
C HIS A 107 7.92 13.11 -7.99
N VAL A 108 7.19 12.73 -6.93
CA VAL A 108 7.48 11.52 -6.17
C VAL A 108 7.21 10.28 -7.02
N ILE A 109 8.00 9.23 -6.78
CA ILE A 109 7.77 7.90 -7.31
C ILE A 109 7.09 7.09 -6.21
N VAL A 110 5.92 6.54 -6.51
CA VAL A 110 5.19 5.62 -5.63
C VAL A 110 5.37 4.21 -6.18
N GLN A 111 5.69 3.25 -5.32
CA GLN A 111 5.87 1.85 -5.67
C GLN A 111 4.98 0.98 -4.79
N TRP A 112 4.27 0.03 -5.41
CA TRP A 112 3.37 -0.93 -4.76
C TRP A 112 4.02 -2.31 -4.55
#